data_AF-A0A847Z3Z0-F1
#
_entry.id   AF-A0A847Z3Z0-F1
#
_cell.length_a   1.000
_cell.length_b   1.000
_cell.length_c   1.000
_cell.angle_alpha   90.00
_cell.angle_beta   90.00
_cell.angle_gamma   90.00
#
_symmetry.space_group_name_H-M   'P 1'
#
loop_
_entity.id
_entity.type
_entity.pdbx_description
1 polymer ?
#
loop_
_entity_poly.entity_id
_entity_poly.type
_entity_poly.pdbx_seq_one_letter_code
_entity_poly.pdbx_strand_id
1 'polypeptide(L)'
;MEIKAWRNFKTGTWQNSIDVRNFIQTNYTPYEKEPDFLEKPTQRTNNLMSKLSGLMELERSFGGVLDIDTDHVSSLKSYRPGYLDKENEIIVGIQTERPLKRGVNPFGGLNMTRKACEEYGYTLSEKVENEFTYRTTHNDGVFRAYTEEIKTARHTGIITGLPDAYGRGRIIGDYRRVALYGIDKLIEEKEKDKDRLGANVSLNTDNIRLLEELYQQITFLGYLKEMAAMYGHDISLPAQDAKQAVQWTYFAYLAAIKEQNGAAMSLGRVSTFLDIYFQRDLDEGALTELQAQEIMDDFVIHLRMARHLRTPDYNEL
;
A
#
# COMPACT_ATOMS: atom_id res chain seq x y z
N MET A 1 -15.83 27.26 -1.23
CA MET A 1 -15.67 27.00 -2.67
C MET A 1 -16.11 25.56 -2.89
N GLU A 2 -17.08 25.32 -3.77
CA GLU A 2 -17.65 23.98 -3.95
C GLU A 2 -16.63 23.06 -4.64
N ILE A 3 -16.19 22.01 -3.95
CA ILE A 3 -15.28 21.01 -4.53
C ILE A 3 -16.10 20.12 -5.45
N LYS A 4 -15.90 20.23 -6.78
CA LYS A 4 -16.67 19.49 -7.81
C LYS A 4 -16.68 17.97 -7.58
N ALA A 5 -15.58 17.42 -7.06
CA ALA A 5 -15.46 16.00 -6.74
C ALA A 5 -16.46 15.52 -5.66
N TRP A 6 -16.96 16.44 -4.83
CA TRP A 6 -17.89 16.18 -3.73
C TRP A 6 -19.36 16.46 -4.07
N ARG A 7 -19.68 16.66 -5.37
CA ARG A 7 -21.05 16.85 -5.83
C ARG A 7 -21.97 15.74 -5.32
N ASN A 8 -23.19 16.11 -4.97
CA ASN A 8 -24.26 15.20 -4.53
C ASN A 8 -23.96 14.41 -3.24
N PHE A 9 -22.81 14.60 -2.59
CA PHE A 9 -22.59 14.10 -1.24
C PHE A 9 -23.26 14.99 -0.20
N LYS A 10 -23.87 14.37 0.81
CA LYS A 10 -24.41 15.05 1.97
C LYS A 10 -23.29 15.73 2.74
N THR A 11 -23.54 16.99 3.11
CA THR A 11 -22.61 17.82 3.88
C THR A 11 -22.33 17.20 5.25
N GLY A 12 -21.18 17.56 5.84
CA GLY A 12 -20.77 17.05 7.13
C GLY A 12 -19.46 17.66 7.60
N THR A 13 -19.01 17.27 8.80
CA THR A 13 -17.73 17.74 9.36
C THR A 13 -16.54 17.34 8.49
N TRP A 14 -16.68 16.23 7.76
CA TRP A 14 -15.70 15.70 6.81
C TRP A 14 -15.26 16.70 5.73
N GLN A 15 -16.03 17.75 5.45
CA GLN A 15 -15.65 18.78 4.47
C GLN A 15 -14.64 19.79 5.03
N ASN A 16 -14.58 19.94 6.36
CA ASN A 16 -13.77 20.94 7.05
C ASN A 16 -12.59 20.32 7.81
N SER A 17 -12.57 19.00 7.99
CA SER A 17 -11.49 18.25 8.63
C SER A 17 -11.32 16.86 8.01
N ILE A 18 -10.19 16.21 8.28
CA ILE A 18 -9.93 14.82 7.83
C ILE A 18 -10.78 13.85 8.68
N ASP A 19 -11.98 13.53 8.21
CA ASP A 19 -12.97 12.70 8.90
C ASP A 19 -13.72 11.76 7.93
N VAL A 20 -13.01 10.70 7.50
CA VAL A 20 -13.57 9.66 6.63
C VAL A 20 -14.76 8.94 7.28
N ARG A 21 -14.80 8.87 8.62
CA ARG A 21 -15.91 8.23 9.32
C ARG A 21 -17.19 9.05 9.16
N ASN A 22 -17.13 10.36 9.38
CA ASN A 22 -18.27 11.23 9.18
C ASN A 22 -18.74 11.18 7.72
N PHE A 23 -17.82 11.22 6.74
CA PHE A 23 -18.16 11.06 5.33
C PHE A 23 -18.96 9.78 5.07
N ILE A 24 -18.48 8.63 5.57
CA ILE A 24 -19.17 7.36 5.38
C ILE A 24 -20.54 7.40 6.03
N GLN A 25 -20.64 7.80 7.30
CA GLN A 25 -21.90 7.77 8.05
C GLN A 25 -22.97 8.68 7.47
N THR A 26 -22.58 9.80 6.84
CA THR A 26 -23.55 10.70 6.21
C THR A 26 -23.98 10.23 4.82
N ASN A 27 -23.13 9.47 4.10
CA ASN A 27 -23.33 9.20 2.67
C ASN A 27 -23.60 7.75 2.27
N TYR A 28 -23.30 6.75 3.11
CA TYR A 28 -23.54 5.36 2.72
C TYR A 28 -25.02 5.03 2.61
N THR A 29 -25.35 4.12 1.69
CA THR A 29 -26.69 3.58 1.53
C THR A 29 -26.69 2.14 2.03
N PRO A 30 -27.37 1.82 3.15
CA PRO A 30 -27.54 0.44 3.58
C PRO A 30 -28.21 -0.40 2.48
N TYR A 31 -27.65 -1.58 2.21
CA TYR A 31 -28.21 -2.54 1.27
C TYR A 31 -28.65 -3.80 2.02
N GLU A 32 -29.95 -4.07 2.01
CA GLU A 32 -30.59 -5.18 2.76
C GLU A 32 -31.31 -6.18 1.84
N LYS A 33 -31.06 -6.10 0.53
CA LYS A 33 -31.71 -6.93 -0.49
C LYS A 33 -30.81 -8.11 -0.92
N GLU A 34 -31.35 -8.98 -1.76
CA GLU A 34 -30.65 -10.14 -2.33
C GLU A 34 -29.62 -9.73 -3.41
N PRO A 35 -28.54 -10.51 -3.60
CA PRO A 35 -27.44 -10.17 -4.51
C PRO A 35 -27.77 -10.36 -6.02
N ASP A 36 -29.04 -10.30 -6.40
CA ASP A 36 -29.51 -10.55 -7.78
C ASP A 36 -29.03 -9.50 -8.79
N PHE A 37 -28.55 -8.34 -8.31
CA PHE A 37 -27.97 -7.28 -9.14
C PHE A 37 -26.53 -7.59 -9.59
N LEU A 38 -25.87 -8.58 -8.98
CA LEU A 38 -24.46 -8.85 -9.23
C LEU A 38 -24.21 -9.28 -10.68
N GLU A 39 -23.27 -8.60 -11.31
CA GLU A 39 -22.82 -8.91 -12.67
C GLU A 39 -21.68 -9.94 -12.65
N LYS A 40 -21.58 -10.71 -13.74
CA LYS A 40 -20.50 -11.70 -13.90
C LYS A 40 -19.22 -11.04 -14.42
N PRO A 41 -18.05 -11.66 -14.21
CA PRO A 41 -16.80 -11.19 -14.79
C PRO A 41 -16.88 -11.09 -16.32
N THR A 42 -16.43 -9.96 -16.86
CA THR A 42 -16.35 -9.76 -18.31
C THR A 42 -15.24 -10.60 -18.95
N GLN A 43 -15.24 -10.66 -20.28
CA GLN A 43 -14.13 -11.31 -21.00
C GLN A 43 -12.78 -10.63 -20.73
N ARG A 44 -12.76 -9.30 -20.57
CA ARG A 44 -11.56 -8.54 -20.19
C ARG A 44 -11.04 -8.99 -18.84
N THR A 45 -11.89 -9.04 -17.81
CA THR A 45 -11.52 -9.54 -16.48
C THR A 45 -11.04 -11.00 -16.54
N ASN A 46 -11.74 -11.88 -17.26
CA ASN A 46 -11.34 -13.27 -17.41
C ASN A 46 -9.96 -13.42 -18.07
N ASN A 47 -9.65 -12.60 -19.08
CA ASN A 47 -8.35 -12.59 -19.73
C ASN A 47 -7.23 -12.14 -18.78
N LEU A 48 -7.45 -11.08 -18.00
CA LEU A 48 -6.49 -10.62 -16.98
C LEU A 48 -6.28 -11.66 -15.89
N MET A 49 -7.36 -12.24 -15.38
CA MET A 49 -7.28 -13.28 -14.35
C MET A 49 -6.58 -14.54 -14.87
N SER A 50 -6.77 -14.90 -16.15
CA SER A 50 -6.05 -16.01 -16.80
C SER A 50 -4.54 -15.74 -16.89
N LYS A 51 -4.14 -14.52 -17.31
CA LYS A 51 -2.73 -14.10 -17.31
C LYS A 51 -2.12 -14.19 -15.92
N LEU A 52 -2.80 -13.65 -14.91
CA LEU A 52 -2.33 -13.70 -13.52
C LEU A 52 -2.22 -15.13 -13.01
N SER A 53 -3.21 -15.97 -13.31
CA SER A 53 -3.22 -17.38 -12.88
C SER A 53 -2.03 -18.14 -13.46
N GLY A 54 -1.70 -17.92 -14.74
CA GLY A 54 -0.51 -18.50 -15.36
C GLY A 54 0.79 -18.03 -14.70
N LEU A 55 0.90 -16.75 -14.33
CA LEU A 55 2.06 -16.25 -13.58
C LEU A 55 2.15 -16.86 -12.18
N MET A 56 1.03 -17.08 -11.50
CA MET A 56 0.99 -17.76 -10.20
C MET A 56 1.33 -19.25 -10.31
N GLU A 57 0.97 -19.91 -11.42
CA GLU A 57 1.40 -21.28 -11.71
C GLU A 57 2.92 -21.35 -11.90
N LEU A 58 3.49 -20.41 -12.66
CA LEU A 58 4.93 -20.27 -12.80
C LEU A 58 5.62 -20.00 -11.45
N GLU A 59 5.08 -19.07 -10.64
CA GLU A 59 5.56 -18.77 -9.28
C GLU A 59 5.61 -20.05 -8.42
N ARG A 60 4.55 -20.89 -8.47
CA ARG A 60 4.54 -22.18 -7.76
C ARG A 60 5.59 -23.16 -8.31
N SER A 61 5.76 -23.23 -9.63
CA SER A 61 6.75 -24.11 -10.26
C SER A 61 8.20 -23.72 -9.94
N PHE A 62 8.46 -22.45 -9.61
CA PHE A 62 9.77 -21.94 -9.18
C PHE A 62 9.96 -21.95 -7.66
N GLY A 63 9.19 -22.75 -6.92
CA GLY A 63 9.36 -22.88 -5.47
C GLY A 63 8.77 -21.70 -4.68
N GLY A 64 7.86 -20.94 -5.28
CA GLY A 64 7.07 -19.91 -4.59
C GLY A 64 7.53 -18.47 -4.79
N VAL A 65 8.60 -18.21 -5.55
CA VAL A 65 9.05 -16.86 -5.94
C VAL A 65 9.32 -16.85 -7.44
N LEU A 66 8.60 -15.99 -8.18
CA LEU A 66 8.75 -15.91 -9.63
C LEU A 66 10.05 -15.19 -10.03
N ASP A 67 10.36 -14.08 -9.36
CA ASP A 67 11.55 -13.27 -9.63
C ASP A 67 11.84 -12.30 -8.48
N ILE A 68 13.10 -11.85 -8.36
CA ILE A 68 13.56 -10.92 -7.31
C ILE A 68 14.31 -9.75 -7.96
N ASP A 69 14.03 -8.53 -7.53
CA ASP A 69 14.89 -7.37 -7.81
C ASP A 69 16.00 -7.27 -6.75
N THR A 70 17.23 -7.58 -7.13
CA THR A 70 18.41 -7.56 -6.25
C THR A 70 19.17 -6.23 -6.29
N ASP A 71 18.81 -5.32 -7.19
CA ASP A 71 19.58 -4.12 -7.52
C ASP A 71 19.00 -2.84 -6.91
N HIS A 72 17.71 -2.88 -6.55
CA HIS A 72 16.97 -1.72 -6.05
C HIS A 72 16.32 -1.99 -4.70
N VAL A 73 16.61 -1.11 -3.73
CA VAL A 73 15.88 -1.03 -2.46
C VAL A 73 14.45 -0.56 -2.75
N SER A 74 13.46 -1.33 -2.28
CA SER A 74 12.06 -1.01 -2.49
C SER A 74 11.68 0.30 -1.82
N SER A 75 11.08 1.20 -2.60
CA SER A 75 10.44 2.44 -2.17
C SER A 75 9.49 2.91 -3.27
N LEU A 76 8.72 3.97 -3.01
CA LEU A 76 7.67 4.49 -3.91
C LEU A 76 8.20 4.84 -5.30
N LYS A 77 9.44 5.32 -5.39
CA LYS A 77 10.06 5.84 -6.62
C LYS A 77 11.14 4.93 -7.21
N SER A 78 11.40 3.79 -6.58
CA SER A 78 12.50 2.91 -6.98
C SER A 78 12.25 2.20 -8.31
N TYR A 79 10.99 2.02 -8.69
CA TYR A 79 10.60 1.24 -9.86
C TYR A 79 9.81 2.10 -10.85
N ARG A 80 10.01 1.81 -12.14
CA ARG A 80 9.17 2.33 -13.21
C ARG A 80 7.76 1.71 -13.13
N PRO A 81 6.74 2.32 -13.78
CA PRO A 81 5.43 1.72 -13.91
C PRO A 81 5.47 0.30 -14.47
N GLY A 82 4.82 -0.63 -13.79
CA GLY A 82 4.62 -2.00 -14.24
C GLY A 82 3.14 -2.30 -14.44
N TYR A 83 2.84 -3.26 -15.32
CA TYR A 83 1.49 -3.59 -15.75
C TYR A 83 1.36 -5.11 -15.92
N LEU A 84 0.20 -5.68 -15.57
CA LEU A 84 -0.12 -7.05 -15.98
C LEU A 84 -0.47 -7.07 -17.47
N ASP A 85 -1.24 -6.07 -17.90
CA ASP A 85 -1.65 -5.84 -19.28
C ASP A 85 -2.16 -4.40 -19.44
N LYS A 86 -1.23 -3.52 -19.81
CA LYS A 86 -1.45 -2.07 -19.83
C LYS A 86 -2.67 -1.62 -20.63
N GLU A 87 -3.01 -2.33 -21.70
CA GLU A 87 -4.13 -1.96 -22.58
C GLU A 87 -5.49 -2.33 -21.99
N ASN A 88 -5.53 -3.36 -21.14
CA ASN A 88 -6.75 -3.92 -20.60
C ASN A 88 -7.01 -3.58 -19.13
N GLU A 89 -6.02 -3.08 -18.40
CA GLU A 89 -6.16 -2.67 -16.99
C GLU A 89 -6.99 -1.39 -16.85
N ILE A 90 -7.95 -1.41 -15.91
CA ILE A 90 -8.78 -0.25 -15.55
C ILE A 90 -8.16 0.48 -14.36
N ILE A 91 -7.77 -0.29 -13.35
CA ILE A 91 -6.96 0.12 -12.21
C ILE A 91 -5.52 -0.29 -12.51
N VAL A 92 -4.55 0.55 -12.16
CA VAL A 92 -3.15 0.31 -12.48
C VAL A 92 -2.26 0.43 -11.25
N GLY A 93 -1.12 -0.25 -11.32
CA GLY A 93 0.00 -0.06 -10.41
C GLY A 93 0.47 -1.36 -9.76
N ILE A 94 1.75 -1.69 -9.86
CA ILE A 94 2.30 -2.87 -9.17
C ILE A 94 3.59 -2.51 -8.41
N GLN A 95 4.01 -3.40 -7.50
CA GLN A 95 5.10 -3.11 -6.55
C GLN A 95 6.46 -2.91 -7.21
N THR A 96 6.73 -3.58 -8.33
CA THR A 96 7.95 -3.43 -9.13
C THR A 96 7.58 -3.04 -10.56
N GLU A 97 8.46 -3.24 -11.53
CA GLU A 97 8.19 -3.01 -12.96
C GLU A 97 7.59 -4.25 -13.67
N ARG A 98 7.47 -5.40 -12.98
CA ARG A 98 6.89 -6.64 -13.52
C ARG A 98 5.92 -7.32 -12.55
N PRO A 99 4.84 -7.96 -13.03
CA PRO A 99 3.90 -8.66 -12.16
C PRO A 99 4.59 -9.79 -11.40
N LEU A 100 4.28 -9.91 -10.11
CA LEU A 100 4.81 -10.90 -9.15
C LEU A 100 6.33 -10.86 -8.90
N LYS A 101 7.10 -9.95 -9.50
CA LYS A 101 8.51 -9.72 -9.15
C LYS A 101 8.58 -9.06 -7.77
N ARG A 102 9.37 -9.63 -6.86
CA ARG A 102 9.51 -9.17 -5.48
C ARG A 102 10.69 -8.20 -5.35
N GLY A 103 10.47 -7.06 -4.72
CA GLY A 103 11.56 -6.15 -4.35
C GLY A 103 12.21 -6.53 -3.02
N VAL A 104 13.42 -6.02 -2.79
CA VAL A 104 14.16 -6.19 -1.54
C VAL A 104 13.95 -5.01 -0.58
N ASN A 105 13.78 -5.30 0.72
CA ASN A 105 13.65 -4.29 1.76
C ASN A 105 14.66 -4.55 2.91
N PRO A 106 15.93 -4.14 2.71
CA PRO A 106 17.00 -4.30 3.69
C PRO A 106 16.85 -3.47 4.97
N PHE A 107 15.93 -2.50 5.05
CA PHE A 107 15.70 -1.72 6.28
C PHE A 107 15.25 -2.61 7.46
N GLY A 108 14.54 -3.71 7.17
CA GLY A 108 14.18 -4.72 8.17
C GLY A 108 15.38 -5.55 8.67
N GLY A 109 16.40 -5.71 7.83
CA GLY A 109 17.61 -6.50 8.11
C GLY A 109 18.33 -6.91 6.82
N LEU A 110 19.60 -6.52 6.70
CA LEU A 110 20.41 -6.79 5.51
C LEU A 110 20.70 -8.29 5.37
N ASN A 111 21.10 -8.95 6.46
CA ASN A 111 21.40 -10.39 6.46
C ASN A 111 20.20 -11.25 6.05
N MET A 112 19.00 -10.88 6.50
CA MET A 112 17.77 -11.60 6.16
C MET A 112 17.40 -11.40 4.70
N THR A 113 17.63 -10.20 4.17
CA THR A 113 17.43 -9.90 2.75
C THR A 113 18.40 -10.71 1.88
N ARG A 114 19.67 -10.78 2.26
CA ARG A 114 20.69 -11.61 1.58
C ARG A 114 20.30 -13.09 1.57
N LYS A 115 20.02 -13.66 2.75
CA LYS A 115 19.63 -15.07 2.89
C LYS A 115 18.39 -15.38 2.04
N ALA A 116 17.38 -14.51 2.07
CA ALA A 116 16.19 -14.69 1.25
C ALA A 116 16.51 -14.69 -0.24
N CYS A 117 17.45 -13.88 -0.73
CA CYS A 117 17.88 -13.94 -2.14
C CYS A 117 18.58 -15.28 -2.44
N GLU A 118 19.54 -15.69 -1.59
CA GLU A 118 20.32 -16.91 -1.76
C GLU A 118 19.45 -18.17 -1.78
N GLU A 119 18.43 -18.24 -0.93
CA GLU A 119 17.49 -19.36 -0.84
C GLU A 119 16.66 -19.57 -2.11
N TYR A 120 16.48 -18.53 -2.94
CA TYR A 120 15.85 -18.66 -4.27
C TYR A 120 16.86 -18.59 -5.42
N GLY A 121 18.17 -18.73 -5.14
CA GLY A 121 19.22 -18.76 -6.16
C GLY A 121 19.64 -17.39 -6.71
N TYR A 122 19.34 -16.30 -6.01
CA TYR A 122 19.73 -14.94 -6.36
C TYR A 122 20.86 -14.44 -5.46
N THR A 123 21.64 -13.49 -5.95
CA THR A 123 22.67 -12.79 -5.16
C THR A 123 22.28 -11.33 -5.02
N LEU A 124 22.19 -10.85 -3.77
CA LEU A 124 21.92 -9.43 -3.51
C LEU A 124 23.06 -8.58 -4.10
N SER A 125 22.73 -7.47 -4.76
CA SER A 125 23.75 -6.66 -5.43
C SER A 125 24.73 -6.02 -4.44
N GLU A 126 26.00 -5.92 -4.86
CA GLU A 126 27.02 -5.20 -4.09
C GLU A 126 26.64 -3.74 -3.82
N LYS A 127 25.88 -3.13 -4.73
CA LYS A 127 25.35 -1.78 -4.54
C LYS A 127 24.50 -1.69 -3.27
N VAL A 128 23.50 -2.57 -3.12
CA VAL A 128 22.63 -2.57 -1.94
C VAL A 128 23.41 -2.90 -0.67
N GLU A 129 24.33 -3.87 -0.74
CA GLU A 129 25.23 -4.21 0.37
C GLU A 129 26.06 -3.01 0.84
N ASN A 130 26.66 -2.26 -0.09
CA ASN A 130 27.47 -1.08 0.19
C ASN A 130 26.63 0.07 0.75
N GLU A 131 25.43 0.31 0.22
CA GLU A 131 24.50 1.34 0.74
C GLU A 131 24.12 1.07 2.20
N PHE A 132 23.97 -0.20 2.58
CA PHE A 132 23.61 -0.61 3.93
C PHE A 132 24.78 -0.82 4.89
N THR A 133 26.02 -0.71 4.40
CA THR A 133 27.23 -0.76 5.26
C THR A 133 27.24 0.40 6.27
N TYR A 134 26.70 1.56 5.89
CA TYR A 134 26.65 2.74 6.75
C TYR A 134 25.30 2.96 7.44
N ARG A 135 24.30 2.10 7.15
CA ARG A 135 22.93 2.24 7.66
C ARG A 135 22.64 1.15 8.68
N THR A 136 22.28 1.55 9.90
CA THR A 136 21.78 0.59 10.89
C THR A 136 20.38 0.13 10.48
N THR A 137 20.19 -1.19 10.33
CA THR A 137 18.88 -1.80 10.06
C THR A 137 18.10 -2.02 11.36
N HIS A 138 16.80 -2.30 11.24
CA HIS A 138 15.98 -2.70 12.39
C HIS A 138 16.58 -3.90 13.13
N ASN A 139 16.93 -4.96 12.38
CA ASN A 139 17.56 -6.16 12.93
C ASN A 139 18.84 -5.84 13.71
N ASP A 140 19.74 -5.01 13.16
CA ASP A 140 20.98 -4.62 13.85
C ASP A 140 20.69 -3.92 15.19
N GLY A 141 19.75 -2.98 15.19
CA GLY A 141 19.35 -2.24 16.39
C GLY A 141 18.78 -3.16 17.47
N VAL A 142 17.91 -4.08 17.08
CA VAL A 142 17.30 -5.06 18.00
C VAL A 142 18.36 -5.97 18.61
N PHE A 143 19.23 -6.57 17.80
CA PHE A 143 20.23 -7.53 18.29
C PHE A 143 21.35 -6.88 19.12
N ARG A 144 21.63 -5.58 18.93
CA ARG A 144 22.51 -4.80 19.83
C ARG A 144 21.88 -4.59 21.21
N ALA A 145 20.55 -4.50 21.29
CA ALA A 145 19.82 -4.26 22.53
C ALA A 145 19.40 -5.54 23.27
N TYR A 146 19.36 -6.68 22.57
CA TYR A 146 18.99 -7.97 23.18
C TYR A 146 19.97 -8.44 24.25
N THR A 147 19.42 -8.88 25.38
CA THR A 147 20.14 -9.58 26.44
C THR A 147 20.36 -11.05 26.06
N GLU A 148 21.32 -11.70 26.74
CA GLU A 148 21.57 -13.14 26.54
C GLU A 148 20.36 -14.01 26.89
N GLU A 149 19.54 -13.58 27.86
CA GLU A 149 18.29 -14.25 28.20
C GLU A 149 17.30 -14.24 27.03
N ILE A 150 17.09 -13.10 26.39
CA ILE A 150 16.20 -12.98 25.22
C ILE A 150 16.71 -13.86 24.08
N LYS A 151 18.01 -13.83 23.80
CA LYS A 151 18.62 -14.68 22.76
C LYS A 151 18.44 -16.17 23.06
N THR A 152 18.61 -16.58 24.32
CA THR A 152 18.43 -17.97 24.76
C THR A 152 16.98 -18.41 24.64
N ALA A 153 16.02 -17.58 25.06
CA ALA A 153 14.59 -17.86 24.94
C ALA A 153 14.17 -18.03 23.47
N ARG A 154 14.75 -17.22 22.56
CA ARG A 154 14.52 -17.35 21.11
C ARG A 154 15.13 -18.63 20.54
N HIS A 155 16.38 -18.93 20.89
CA HIS A 155 17.09 -20.11 20.38
C HIS A 155 16.44 -21.43 20.84
N THR A 156 15.91 -21.46 22.06
CA THR A 156 15.24 -22.64 22.64
C THR A 156 13.77 -22.78 22.23
N GLY A 157 13.23 -21.82 21.47
CA GLY A 157 11.84 -21.85 21.00
C GLY A 157 10.79 -21.45 22.05
N ILE A 158 11.20 -20.89 23.19
CA ILE A 158 10.26 -20.36 24.20
C ILE A 158 9.52 -19.13 23.66
N ILE A 159 10.24 -18.28 22.91
CA ILE A 159 9.64 -17.15 22.19
C ILE A 159 10.06 -17.23 20.73
N THR A 160 9.11 -17.40 19.81
CA THR A 160 9.36 -17.52 18.37
C THR A 160 8.56 -16.49 17.57
N GLY A 161 8.95 -16.25 16.33
CA GLY A 161 8.20 -15.39 15.40
C GLY A 161 8.13 -13.90 15.78
N LEU A 162 9.09 -13.40 16.57
CA LEU A 162 9.18 -11.97 16.86
C LEU A 162 9.54 -11.18 15.59
N PRO A 163 9.03 -9.94 15.42
CA PRO A 163 9.35 -9.10 14.27
C PRO A 163 10.73 -8.44 14.42
N ASP A 164 11.77 -9.25 14.61
CA ASP A 164 13.17 -8.84 14.75
C ASP A 164 13.95 -8.91 13.42
N ALA A 165 13.35 -9.53 12.40
CA ALA A 165 13.98 -9.86 11.12
C ALA A 165 13.21 -9.34 9.88
N TYR A 166 12.07 -8.66 10.09
CA TYR A 166 11.19 -8.17 9.04
C TYR A 166 10.32 -7.01 9.55
N GLY A 167 9.63 -6.30 8.64
CA GLY A 167 8.71 -5.23 9.02
C GLY A 167 7.57 -5.73 9.93
N ARG A 168 7.35 -5.06 11.07
CA ARG A 168 6.32 -5.44 12.05
C ARG A 168 4.90 -5.57 11.48
N GLY A 169 4.56 -4.79 10.45
CA GLY A 169 3.20 -4.71 9.90
C GLY A 169 2.20 -4.23 10.96
N ARG A 170 0.95 -4.74 10.88
CA ARG A 170 -0.14 -4.40 11.83
C ARG A 170 -0.45 -2.90 11.91
N ILE A 171 -0.15 -2.18 10.83
CA ILE A 171 -0.49 -0.78 10.64
C ILE A 171 -1.41 -0.71 9.42
N ILE A 172 -2.54 -0.04 9.59
CA ILE A 172 -3.49 0.20 8.50
C ILE A 172 -3.49 1.70 8.26
N GLY A 173 -2.88 2.12 7.16
CA GLY A 173 -3.07 3.48 6.67
C GLY A 173 -4.54 3.66 6.27
N ASP A 174 -5.13 4.82 6.54
CA ASP A 174 -6.47 5.11 6.05
C ASP A 174 -6.40 5.56 4.59
N TYR A 175 -6.22 4.60 3.69
CA TYR A 175 -5.95 4.81 2.26
C TYR A 175 -7.05 5.59 1.54
N ARG A 176 -8.28 5.50 2.06
CA ARG A 176 -9.48 6.22 1.59
C ARG A 176 -9.32 7.74 1.65
N ARG A 177 -8.44 8.24 2.53
CA ARG A 177 -8.17 9.68 2.64
C ARG A 177 -7.65 10.27 1.34
N VAL A 178 -6.84 9.52 0.58
CA VAL A 178 -6.31 10.01 -0.69
C VAL A 178 -7.43 10.19 -1.71
N ALA A 179 -8.37 9.24 -1.78
CA ALA A 179 -9.56 9.37 -2.62
C ALA A 179 -10.46 10.54 -2.18
N LEU A 180 -10.73 10.68 -0.88
CA LEU A 180 -11.66 11.69 -0.38
C LEU A 180 -11.11 13.13 -0.42
N TYR A 181 -9.81 13.31 -0.16
CA TYR A 181 -9.21 14.62 0.06
C TYR A 181 -8.17 15.04 -0.99
N GLY A 182 -7.60 14.09 -1.73
CA GLY A 182 -6.41 14.35 -2.54
C GLY A 182 -5.15 14.56 -1.69
N ILE A 183 -3.98 14.47 -2.31
CA ILE A 183 -2.70 14.58 -1.60
C ILE A 183 -2.44 15.99 -1.08
N ASP A 184 -2.82 17.03 -1.82
CA ASP A 184 -2.46 18.41 -1.46
C ASP A 184 -3.12 18.82 -0.15
N LYS A 185 -4.39 18.44 0.05
CA LYS A 185 -5.09 18.68 1.31
C LYS A 185 -4.47 17.89 2.47
N LEU A 186 -4.04 16.66 2.23
CA LEU A 186 -3.41 15.85 3.28
C LEU A 186 -2.04 16.38 3.70
N ILE A 187 -1.27 16.92 2.75
CA ILE A 187 -0.01 17.62 3.04
C ILE A 187 -0.29 18.90 3.84
N GLU A 188 -1.23 19.73 3.40
CA GLU A 188 -1.62 20.98 4.09
C GLU A 188 -1.98 20.71 5.57
N GLU A 189 -2.78 19.67 5.84
CA GLU A 189 -3.15 19.31 7.21
C GLU A 189 -1.95 18.76 8.01
N LYS A 190 -1.01 18.06 7.38
CA LYS A 190 0.21 17.58 8.04
C LYS A 190 1.21 18.69 8.35
N GLU A 191 1.29 19.71 7.49
CA GLU A 191 2.06 20.93 7.77
C GLU A 191 1.49 21.67 8.96
N LYS A 192 0.16 21.80 9.06
CA LYS A 192 -0.51 22.36 10.25
C LYS A 192 -0.24 21.55 11.52
N ASP A 193 -0.27 20.22 11.45
CA ASP A 193 0.09 19.33 12.56
C ASP A 193 1.52 19.66 13.06
N LYS A 194 2.47 19.77 12.11
CA LYS A 194 3.88 20.05 12.39
C LYS A 194 4.11 21.44 12.96
N ASP A 195 3.45 22.46 12.43
CA ASP A 195 3.55 23.84 12.91
C ASP A 195 2.95 23.98 14.32
N ARG A 196 1.79 23.38 14.56
CA ARG A 196 1.15 23.36 15.88
C ARG A 196 2.04 22.67 16.92
N LEU A 197 2.68 21.57 16.55
CA LEU A 197 3.60 20.86 17.42
C LEU A 197 4.86 21.72 17.68
N GLY A 198 5.46 22.31 16.64
CA GLY A 198 6.64 23.15 16.77
C GLY A 198 6.43 24.41 17.62
N ALA A 199 5.23 25.00 17.57
CA ALA A 199 4.91 26.22 18.32
C ALA A 199 4.75 26.02 19.84
N ASN A 200 4.49 24.80 20.31
CA ASN A 200 4.02 24.53 21.67
C ASN A 200 4.97 23.65 22.51
N VAL A 201 6.22 23.47 22.09
CA VAL A 201 7.03 22.32 22.55
C VAL A 201 8.33 22.72 23.25
N SER A 202 8.56 22.09 24.41
CA SER A 202 9.90 21.85 24.96
C SER A 202 10.58 20.76 24.12
N LEU A 203 11.76 21.07 23.55
CA LEU A 203 12.54 20.21 22.65
C LEU A 203 13.11 18.98 23.38
N ASN A 204 12.24 18.05 23.77
CA ASN A 204 12.59 16.74 24.31
C ASN A 204 12.62 15.68 23.20
N THR A 205 13.13 14.49 23.53
CA THR A 205 13.31 13.38 22.58
C THR A 205 12.02 12.98 21.86
N ASP A 206 10.89 12.91 22.57
CA ASP A 206 9.62 12.47 21.98
C ASP A 206 9.08 13.49 20.98
N ASN A 207 9.17 14.78 21.29
CA ASN A 207 8.70 15.83 20.42
C ASN A 207 9.60 16.00 19.18
N ILE A 208 10.92 15.89 19.35
CA ILE A 208 11.87 15.92 18.22
C ILE A 208 11.59 14.74 17.28
N ARG A 209 11.40 13.52 17.82
CA ARG A 209 11.03 12.35 17.04
C ARG A 209 9.72 12.58 16.28
N LEU A 210 8.68 13.08 16.94
CA LEU A 210 7.38 13.29 16.29
C LEU A 210 7.45 14.35 15.18
N LEU A 211 8.26 15.41 15.35
CA LEU A 211 8.50 16.41 14.31
C LEU A 211 9.21 15.80 13.08
N GLU A 212 10.19 14.92 13.29
CA GLU A 212 10.85 14.17 12.22
C GLU A 212 9.88 13.22 11.51
N GLU A 213 9.05 12.49 12.28
CA GLU A 213 8.03 11.61 11.73
C GLU A 213 7.00 12.37 10.89
N LEU A 214 6.60 13.57 11.30
CA LEU A 214 5.71 14.44 10.52
C LEU A 214 6.38 14.92 9.24
N TYR A 215 7.67 15.30 9.29
CA TYR A 215 8.44 15.63 8.09
C TYR A 215 8.46 14.44 7.11
N GLN A 216 8.76 13.23 7.59
CA GLN A 216 8.74 12.03 6.76
C GLN A 216 7.35 11.77 6.17
N GLN A 217 6.27 11.89 6.95
CA GLN A 217 4.90 11.75 6.44
C GLN A 217 4.61 12.71 5.29
N ILE A 218 5.00 13.99 5.42
CA ILE A 218 4.83 15.01 4.37
C ILE A 218 5.63 14.63 3.11
N THR A 219 6.90 14.26 3.28
CA THR A 219 7.76 13.85 2.16
C THR A 219 7.19 12.64 1.42
N PHE A 220 6.72 11.62 2.14
CA PHE A 220 6.17 10.42 1.54
C PHE A 220 4.80 10.62 0.88
N LEU A 221 3.99 11.56 1.36
CA LEU A 221 2.80 12.03 0.62
C LEU A 221 3.20 12.66 -0.72
N GLY A 222 4.30 13.43 -0.75
CA GLY A 222 4.88 13.96 -1.99
C GLY A 222 5.33 12.83 -2.94
N TYR A 223 6.04 11.83 -2.43
CA TYR A 223 6.47 10.67 -3.22
C TYR A 223 5.29 9.84 -3.74
N LEU A 224 4.18 9.76 -3.00
CA LEU A 224 2.96 9.11 -3.47
C LEU A 224 2.39 9.86 -4.68
N LYS A 225 2.38 11.19 -4.67
CA LYS A 225 1.98 12.01 -5.83
C LYS A 225 2.90 11.77 -7.03
N GLU A 226 4.23 11.76 -6.82
CA GLU A 226 5.19 11.43 -7.89
C GLU A 226 4.99 10.00 -8.43
N MET A 227 4.74 9.03 -7.56
CA MET A 227 4.51 7.64 -7.94
C MET A 227 3.26 7.50 -8.83
N ALA A 228 2.14 8.11 -8.44
CA ALA A 228 0.93 8.09 -9.24
C ALA A 228 1.10 8.82 -10.59
N ALA A 229 1.87 9.92 -10.61
CA ALA A 229 2.18 10.65 -11.83
C ALA A 229 2.97 9.80 -12.84
N MET A 230 3.84 8.88 -12.38
CA MET A 230 4.51 7.93 -13.28
C MET A 230 3.50 7.04 -14.03
N TYR A 231 2.35 6.73 -13.43
CA TYR A 231 1.26 5.99 -14.06
C TYR A 231 0.29 6.88 -14.86
N GLY A 232 0.58 8.19 -14.98
CA GLY A 232 -0.26 9.14 -15.72
C GLY A 232 -1.43 9.71 -14.90
N HIS A 233 -1.39 9.60 -13.57
CA HIS A 233 -2.46 10.07 -12.69
C HIS A 233 -2.02 11.24 -11.81
N ASP A 234 -2.76 12.34 -11.84
CA ASP A 234 -2.62 13.43 -10.89
C ASP A 234 -3.59 13.24 -9.71
N ILE A 235 -3.03 12.87 -8.56
CA ILE A 235 -3.78 12.61 -7.32
C ILE A 235 -3.73 13.78 -6.32
N SER A 236 -3.33 14.97 -6.78
CA SER A 236 -3.30 16.20 -5.97
C SER A 236 -4.67 16.52 -5.37
N LEU A 237 -5.73 16.35 -6.17
CA LEU A 237 -7.11 16.64 -5.82
C LEU A 237 -7.94 15.38 -5.48
N PRO A 238 -9.07 15.54 -4.77
CA PRO A 238 -10.00 14.44 -4.50
C PRO A 238 -10.47 13.72 -5.77
N ALA A 239 -10.76 12.43 -5.63
CA ALA A 239 -11.30 11.59 -6.69
C ALA A 239 -12.68 12.08 -7.16
N GLN A 240 -12.85 12.21 -8.47
CA GLN A 240 -14.05 12.78 -9.10
C GLN A 240 -15.15 11.76 -9.39
N ASP A 241 -14.78 10.49 -9.57
CA ASP A 241 -15.63 9.36 -9.97
C ASP A 241 -15.21 8.08 -9.22
N ALA A 242 -16.00 7.02 -9.36
CA ALA A 242 -15.77 5.74 -8.70
C ALA A 242 -14.45 5.10 -9.13
N LYS A 243 -14.07 5.20 -10.42
CA LYS A 243 -12.79 4.69 -10.92
C LYS A 243 -11.61 5.39 -10.22
N GLN A 244 -11.62 6.71 -10.13
CA GLN A 244 -10.60 7.48 -9.42
C GLN A 244 -10.61 7.17 -7.92
N ALA A 245 -11.78 6.97 -7.29
CA ALA A 245 -11.85 6.66 -5.87
C ALA A 245 -11.17 5.33 -5.54
N VAL A 246 -11.40 4.32 -6.38
CA VAL A 246 -10.71 3.02 -6.31
C VAL A 246 -9.22 3.18 -6.58
N GLN A 247 -8.85 3.86 -7.67
CA GLN A 247 -7.44 4.06 -8.06
C GLN A 247 -6.64 4.83 -7.00
N TRP A 248 -7.20 5.88 -6.39
CA TRP A 248 -6.49 6.73 -5.40
C TRP A 248 -6.31 5.96 -4.09
N THR A 249 -7.35 5.24 -3.67
CA THR A 249 -7.28 4.32 -2.53
C THR A 249 -6.22 3.25 -2.79
N TYR A 250 -6.18 2.69 -4.00
CA TYR A 250 -5.19 1.69 -4.37
C TYR A 250 -3.78 2.26 -4.41
N PHE A 251 -3.53 3.44 -4.98
CA PHE A 251 -2.20 4.05 -4.98
C PHE A 251 -1.68 4.30 -3.57
N ALA A 252 -2.54 4.74 -2.65
CA ALA A 252 -2.17 4.90 -1.24
C ALA A 252 -1.77 3.56 -0.60
N TYR A 253 -2.47 2.47 -0.92
CA TYR A 253 -2.10 1.12 -0.49
C TYR A 253 -0.81 0.64 -1.16
N LEU A 254 -0.66 0.87 -2.47
CA LEU A 254 0.52 0.52 -3.27
C LEU A 254 1.78 1.17 -2.71
N ALA A 255 1.71 2.44 -2.32
CA ALA A 255 2.82 3.13 -1.65
C ALA A 255 3.24 2.41 -0.35
N ALA A 256 2.27 1.98 0.46
CA ALA A 256 2.57 1.26 1.70
C ALA A 256 3.28 -0.09 1.42
N ILE A 257 2.81 -0.87 0.44
CA ILE A 257 3.42 -2.17 0.10
C ILE A 257 4.68 -2.05 -0.79
N LYS A 258 4.98 -0.87 -1.33
CA LYS A 258 6.29 -0.56 -1.95
C LYS A 258 7.33 -0.16 -0.91
N GLU A 259 6.92 0.52 0.15
CA GLU A 259 7.84 1.03 1.17
C GLU A 259 8.11 0.02 2.30
N GLN A 260 7.10 -0.75 2.68
CA GLN A 260 7.14 -1.60 3.86
C GLN A 260 6.88 -3.06 3.49
N ASN A 261 7.59 -3.98 4.14
CA ASN A 261 7.40 -5.42 4.00
C ASN A 261 6.77 -6.02 5.27
N GLY A 262 5.74 -5.38 5.81
CA GLY A 262 5.05 -5.82 7.02
C GLY A 262 4.49 -7.24 6.91
N ALA A 263 4.45 -8.01 8.00
CA ALA A 263 3.82 -9.33 8.00
C ALA A 263 2.34 -9.28 7.60
N ALA A 264 1.61 -8.30 8.15
CA ALA A 264 0.23 -7.99 7.78
C ALA A 264 0.15 -6.55 7.26
N MET A 265 -0.06 -6.41 5.95
CA MET A 265 -0.28 -5.15 5.23
C MET A 265 -1.75 -5.06 4.81
N SER A 266 -2.63 -4.84 5.79
CA SER A 266 -4.07 -4.90 5.56
C SER A 266 -4.58 -3.64 4.86
N LEU A 267 -5.46 -3.81 3.87
CA LEU A 267 -6.12 -2.73 3.14
C LEU A 267 -7.10 -1.90 3.99
N GLY A 268 -7.63 -2.47 5.07
CA GLY A 268 -8.64 -1.83 5.91
C GLY A 268 -10.06 -1.96 5.35
N ARG A 269 -10.95 -1.04 5.76
CA ARG A 269 -12.40 -1.10 5.46
C ARG A 269 -12.76 -0.15 4.32
N VAL A 270 -12.65 -0.63 3.08
CA VAL A 270 -12.80 0.21 1.88
C VAL A 270 -14.11 0.01 1.12
N SER A 271 -14.76 -1.16 1.18
CA SER A 271 -15.92 -1.48 0.34
C SER A 271 -17.06 -0.47 0.47
N THR A 272 -17.60 -0.27 1.68
CA THR A 272 -18.69 0.70 1.92
C THR A 272 -18.28 2.16 1.65
N PHE A 273 -16.98 2.47 1.71
CA PHE A 273 -16.50 3.80 1.34
C PHE A 273 -16.53 4.00 -0.18
N LEU A 274 -16.07 3.00 -0.93
CA LEU A 274 -16.06 3.02 -2.40
C LEU A 274 -17.49 2.95 -2.97
N ASP A 275 -18.36 2.20 -2.31
CA ASP A 275 -19.79 2.09 -2.63
C ASP A 275 -20.49 3.45 -2.73
N ILE A 276 -20.12 4.42 -1.88
CA ILE A 276 -20.66 5.80 -1.96
C ILE A 276 -20.37 6.46 -3.31
N TYR A 277 -19.19 6.21 -3.89
CA TYR A 277 -18.84 6.73 -5.21
C TYR A 277 -19.53 5.93 -6.32
N PHE A 278 -19.60 4.60 -6.20
CA PHE A 278 -20.31 3.75 -7.17
C PHE A 278 -21.79 4.10 -7.23
N GLN A 279 -22.47 4.17 -6.08
CA GLN A 279 -23.89 4.52 -6.00
C GLN A 279 -24.16 5.88 -6.63
N ARG A 280 -23.33 6.89 -6.36
CA ARG A 280 -23.48 8.20 -6.99
C ARG A 280 -23.35 8.11 -8.50
N ASP A 281 -22.33 7.42 -9.00
CA ASP A 281 -22.07 7.34 -10.45
C ASP A 281 -23.13 6.48 -11.17
N LEU A 282 -23.70 5.46 -10.50
CA LEU A 282 -24.86 4.69 -10.97
C LEU A 282 -26.12 5.56 -11.03
N ASP A 283 -26.42 6.33 -9.98
CA ASP A 283 -27.58 7.23 -9.92
C ASP A 283 -27.51 8.35 -10.97
N GLU A 284 -26.29 8.80 -11.31
CA GLU A 284 -26.02 9.77 -12.36
C GLU A 284 -26.04 9.15 -13.77
N GLY A 285 -26.12 7.81 -13.89
CA GLY A 285 -26.03 7.09 -15.16
C GLY A 285 -24.65 7.18 -15.83
N ALA A 286 -23.61 7.53 -15.08
CA ALA A 286 -22.23 7.64 -15.55
C ALA A 286 -21.53 6.28 -15.64
N LEU A 287 -22.06 5.27 -14.96
CA LEU A 287 -21.52 3.92 -14.88
C LEU A 287 -22.69 2.91 -14.90
N THR A 288 -22.46 1.71 -15.43
CA THR A 288 -23.37 0.57 -15.27
C THR A 288 -22.87 -0.38 -14.18
N GLU A 289 -23.75 -1.24 -13.66
CA GLU A 289 -23.35 -2.27 -12.68
C GLU A 289 -22.22 -3.18 -13.20
N LEU A 290 -22.26 -3.54 -14.50
CA LEU A 290 -21.21 -4.34 -15.12
C LEU A 290 -19.85 -3.63 -15.09
N GLN A 291 -19.84 -2.31 -15.35
CA GLN A 291 -18.61 -1.52 -15.29
C GLN A 291 -18.14 -1.32 -13.84
N ALA A 292 -19.07 -1.21 -12.88
CA ALA A 292 -18.74 -1.19 -11.46
C ALA A 292 -18.04 -2.48 -11.02
N GLN A 293 -18.60 -3.63 -11.42
CA GLN A 293 -18.00 -4.94 -11.19
C GLN A 293 -16.61 -5.05 -11.84
N GLU A 294 -16.43 -4.57 -13.07
CA GLU A 294 -15.12 -4.58 -13.73
C GLU A 294 -14.05 -3.77 -12.96
N ILE A 295 -14.39 -2.58 -12.46
CA ILE A 295 -13.47 -1.75 -11.66
C ILE A 295 -13.07 -2.50 -10.38
N MET A 296 -14.04 -3.12 -9.70
CA MET A 296 -13.80 -3.87 -8.47
C MET A 296 -13.01 -5.16 -8.69
N ASP A 297 -13.29 -5.89 -9.77
CA ASP A 297 -12.53 -7.07 -10.18
C ASP A 297 -11.06 -6.70 -10.43
N ASP A 298 -10.83 -5.63 -11.18
CA ASP A 298 -9.48 -5.16 -11.53
C ASP A 298 -8.69 -4.71 -10.31
N PHE A 299 -9.36 -4.01 -9.38
CA PHE A 299 -8.79 -3.67 -8.07
C PHE A 299 -8.40 -4.91 -7.28
N VAL A 300 -9.26 -5.94 -7.23
CA VAL A 300 -8.96 -7.18 -6.50
C VAL A 300 -7.86 -7.99 -7.18
N ILE A 301 -7.79 -8.01 -8.52
CA ILE A 301 -6.67 -8.61 -9.27
C ILE A 301 -5.35 -7.98 -8.83
N HIS A 302 -5.29 -6.66 -8.70
CA HIS A 302 -4.13 -5.94 -8.21
C HIS A 302 -3.76 -6.28 -6.76
N LEU A 303 -4.74 -6.42 -5.88
CA LEU A 303 -4.50 -6.89 -4.50
C LEU A 303 -3.94 -8.32 -4.46
N ARG A 304 -4.38 -9.19 -5.37
CA ARG A 304 -3.88 -10.58 -5.51
C ARG A 304 -2.45 -10.66 -6.04
N MET A 305 -1.94 -9.58 -6.65
CA MET A 305 -0.56 -9.50 -7.14
C MET A 305 0.45 -9.06 -6.06
N ALA A 306 0.01 -8.58 -4.90
CA ALA A 306 0.92 -8.14 -3.86
C ALA A 306 1.80 -9.28 -3.34
N ARG A 307 3.12 -9.06 -3.28
CA ARG A 307 4.15 -10.00 -2.83
C ARG A 307 5.24 -9.30 -2.04
N HIS A 308 5.82 -10.01 -1.08
CA HIS A 308 7.04 -9.58 -0.38
C HIS A 308 8.04 -10.72 -0.40
N LEU A 309 9.32 -10.40 -0.56
CA LEU A 309 10.38 -11.40 -0.42
C LEU A 309 10.45 -11.86 1.04
N ARG A 310 10.46 -13.18 1.24
CA ARG A 310 10.49 -13.87 2.54
C ARG A 310 11.39 -15.09 2.43
N THR A 311 12.11 -15.39 3.51
CA THR A 311 12.83 -16.67 3.63
C THR A 311 11.82 -17.84 3.70
N PRO A 312 12.17 -19.06 3.29
CA PRO A 312 11.35 -20.25 3.50
C PRO A 312 10.98 -20.43 4.98
N ASP A 313 11.90 -20.18 5.91
CA ASP A 313 11.62 -20.23 7.36
C ASP A 313 10.41 -19.37 7.75
N TYR A 314 10.27 -18.17 7.15
CA TYR A 314 9.12 -17.30 7.41
C TYR A 314 7.83 -17.87 6.82
N ASN A 315 7.91 -18.58 5.69
CA ASN A 315 6.73 -19.19 5.07
C ASN A 315 6.20 -20.40 5.86
N GLU A 316 7.00 -20.96 6.77
CA GLU A 316 6.63 -22.04 7.69
C GLU A 316 6.05 -21.55 9.03
N LEU A 317 6.22 -20.26 9.37
CA LEU A 317 5.66 -19.62 10.58
C LEU A 317 4.15 -19.37 10.48
#